data_AF-A0A842YLE0-F1
#
_entry.id   AF-A0A842YLE0-F1
#
_cell.length_a   1.000
_cell.length_b   1.000
_cell.length_c   1.000
_cell.angle_alpha   90.00
_cell.angle_beta   90.00
_cell.angle_gamma   90.00
#
_symmetry.space_group_name_H-M   'P 1'
#
loop_
_entity.id
_entity.type
_entity.pdbx_description
1 polymer ?
#
loop_
_entity_poly.entity_id
_entity_poly.type
_entity_poly.pdbx_seq_one_letter_code
_entity_poly.pdbx_strand_id
1 'polypeptide(L)' 'LHIGPYSDEAPDINKLHAWVAEQGYRLRGQHHEIYMSDPRRTKPEKLKTIIRHPVGKVA' A
#
# COMPACT_ATOMS: atom_id res chain seq x y z
N LEU A 1 1.33 1.29 -6.08
CA LEU A 1 -0.09 1.15 -6.54
C LEU A 1 -0.37 -0.32 -6.60
N HIS A 2 -1.33 -0.81 -5.82
CA HIS A 2 -1.78 -2.20 -5.91
C HIS A 2 -2.79 -2.35 -7.03
N ILE A 3 -2.66 -3.41 -7.83
CA ILE A 3 -3.61 -3.80 -8.86
C ILE A 3 -3.96 -5.26 -8.64
N GLY A 4 -5.20 -5.54 -8.26
CA GLY A 4 -5.64 -6.87 -7.86
C GLY A 4 -6.61 -6.86 -6.68
N PRO A 5 -7.01 -8.05 -6.20
CA PRO A 5 -7.91 -8.21 -5.07
C PRO A 5 -7.33 -7.62 -3.78
N TYR A 6 -8.19 -7.04 -2.92
CA TYR A 6 -7.75 -6.47 -1.63
C TYR A 6 -7.15 -7.50 -0.64
N SER A 7 -7.35 -8.79 -0.87
CA SER A 7 -6.69 -9.85 -0.08
C SER A 7 -5.19 -9.96 -0.40
N ASP A 8 -4.76 -9.43 -1.55
CA ASP A 8 -3.45 -9.71 -2.14
C ASP A 8 -2.51 -8.51 -2.05
N GLU A 9 -2.83 -7.49 -1.24
CA GLU A 9 -2.03 -6.27 -1.10
C GLU A 9 -0.86 -6.43 -0.11
N ALA A 10 -0.86 -7.45 0.74
CA ALA A 10 0.19 -7.69 1.73
C ALA A 10 1.62 -7.72 1.14
N PRO A 11 1.90 -8.35 -0.03
CA PRO A 11 3.20 -8.29 -0.66
C PRO A 11 3.63 -6.87 -1.06
N ASP A 12 2.70 -6.02 -1.51
CA ASP A 12 3.02 -4.64 -1.89
C ASP A 12 3.26 -3.75 -0.66
N ILE A 13 2.53 -4.00 0.43
CA ILE A 13 2.79 -3.37 1.73
C ILE A 13 4.19 -3.72 2.22
N ASN A 14 4.58 -5.00 2.16
CA ASN A 14 5.89 -5.46 2.59
C ASN A 14 7.02 -4.85 1.75
N LYS A 15 6.85 -4.76 0.42
CA LYS A 15 7.80 -4.08 -0.47
C LYS A 15 7.95 -2.60 -0.11
N LEU A 16 6.84 -1.91 0.18
CA LEU A 16 6.87 -0.53 0.63
C LEU A 16 7.64 -0.39 1.95
N HIS A 17 7.42 -1.29 2.92
CA HIS A 17 8.10 -1.25 4.22
C HIS A 17 9.61 -1.49 4.09
N ALA A 18 10.01 -2.47 3.27
CA ALA A 18 11.41 -2.73 2.96
C ALA A 18 12.07 -1.48 2.35
N TRP A 19 11.45 -0.90 1.32
CA TRP A 19 11.96 0.31 0.67
C TRP A 19 12.11 1.49 1.64
N VAL A 20 11.12 1.71 2.52
CA VAL A 20 11.18 2.77 3.55
C VAL A 20 12.42 2.59 4.44
N ALA A 21 12.70 1.36 4.88
CA ALA A 21 13.86 1.06 5.72
C ALA A 21 15.18 1.26 4.95
N GLU A 22 15.25 0.80 3.69
CA GLU A 22 16.43 0.98 2.81
C GLU A 22 16.74 2.46 2.58
N GLN A 23 15.72 3.32 2.56
CA GLN A 23 15.87 4.77 2.39
C GLN A 23 16.20 5.52 3.70
N GLY A 24 16.42 4.82 4.82
CA GLY A 24 16.76 5.45 6.11
C GLY A 24 15.58 6.13 6.80
N TYR A 25 14.35 5.75 6.44
CA TYR A 25 13.14 6.19 7.10
C TYR A 25 12.58 5.10 8.02
N ARG A 26 11.70 5.51 8.92
CA ARG A 26 10.87 4.61 9.71
C ARG A 26 9.40 4.86 9.41
N LEU A 27 8.62 3.79 9.41
CA LEU A 27 7.16 3.85 9.37
C LEU A 27 6.64 4.59 10.61
N ARG A 28 5.58 5.38 10.43
CA ARG A 28 4.90 6.10 11.52
C ARG A 28 3.38 6.05 11.31
N GLY A 29 2.66 5.72 12.37
CA GLY A 29 1.19 5.65 12.32
C GLY A 29 0.68 4.44 11.54
N GLN A 30 -0.55 4.54 11.04
CA GLN A 30 -1.17 3.49 10.22
C GLN A 30 -1.04 3.83 8.73
N HIS A 31 -0.98 2.81 7.89
CA HIS A 31 -1.13 3.02 6.47
C HIS A 31 -2.59 3.37 6.14
N HIS A 32 -2.76 4.08 5.03
CA HIS A 32 -4.07 4.42 4.49
C HIS A 32 -4.20 3.80 3.11
N GLU A 33 -5.36 3.20 2.87
CA GLU A 33 -5.78 2.69 1.58
C GLU A 33 -6.75 3.68 0.94
N ILE A 34 -6.58 3.92 -0.36
CA ILE A 34 -7.52 4.69 -1.16
C ILE A 34 -7.97 3.78 -2.29
N TYR A 35 -9.21 3.29 -2.18
CA TYR A 35 -9.86 2.46 -3.18
C TYR A 35 -10.28 3.34 -4.36
N MET A 36 -9.63 3.14 -5.51
CA MET A 36 -9.93 3.90 -6.72
C MET A 36 -11.02 3.25 -7.57
N SER A 37 -11.33 1.98 -7.29
CA SER A 37 -12.28 1.17 -8.06
C SER A 37 -13.45 0.74 -7.19
N ASP A 38 -14.64 0.68 -7.79
CA ASP A 38 -15.82 0.08 -7.15
C ASP A 38 -15.76 -1.45 -7.29
N PRO A 39 -15.65 -2.22 -6.19
CA PRO A 39 -15.56 -3.68 -6.21
C PRO A 39 -16.84 -4.37 -6.71
N ARG A 40 -17.98 -3.67 -6.74
CA ARG A 40 -19.24 -4.20 -7.28
C ARG A 40 -19.30 -4.15 -8.79
N ARG A 41 -18.43 -3.33 -9.42
CA ARG A 41 -18.45 -3.03 -10.86
C ARG A 41 -17.16 -3.44 -11.57
N THR A 42 -16.09 -3.70 -10.83
CA THR A 42 -14.76 -3.96 -11.37
C THR A 42 -14.34 -5.37 -11.02
N LYS A 43 -13.83 -6.13 -12.00
CA LYS A 43 -13.29 -7.46 -11.75
C LYS A 43 -12.12 -7.38 -10.75
N PRO A 44 -11.95 -8.35 -9.84
CA PRO A 44 -10.92 -8.31 -8.80
C PRO A 44 -9.50 -8.04 -9.34
N GLU A 45 -9.14 -8.67 -10.46
CA GLU A 45 -7.85 -8.49 -11.15
C GLU A 45 -7.58 -7.06 -11.68
N LYS A 46 -8.60 -6.21 -11.72
CA LYS A 46 -8.52 -4.82 -12.23
C LYS A 46 -8.76 -3.77 -11.14
N LEU A 47 -9.02 -4.17 -9.90
CA LEU A 47 -9.18 -3.24 -8.79
C LEU A 47 -7.87 -2.50 -8.56
N LYS A 48 -7.97 -1.20 -8.26
CA LYS A 48 -6.82 -0.35 -7.99
C LYS A 48 -6.92 0.25 -6.60
N THR A 49 -5.88 0.06 -5.82
CA THR A 49 -5.76 0.63 -4.47
C THR A 49 -4.44 1.38 -4.34
N ILE A 50 -4.50 2.64 -3.92
CA ILE A 50 -3.30 3.36 -3.50
C ILE A 50 -3.09 3.07 -2.03
N ILE A 51 -1.95 2.45 -1.73
CA ILE A 51 -1.48 2.22 -0.36
C ILE A 51 -0.42 3.27 -0.07
N ARG A 52 -0.59 4.02 1.03
CA ARG A 52 0.41 4.99 1.52
C ARG A 52 0.61 4.84 3.02
N HIS A 53 1.86 4.89 3.45
CA HIS A 53 2.22 4.82 4.88
C HIS A 53 2.97 6.09 5.26
N PRO A 54 2.57 6.82 6.32
CA PRO A 54 3.36 7.94 6.81
C PRO A 54 4.75 7.47 7.24
N VAL A 55 5.79 8.26 6.94
CA VAL A 55 7.16 7.97 7.36
C VAL A 55 7.78 9.15 8.08
N GLY A 56 8.78 8.88 8.91
CA GLY A 56 9.64 9.88 9.54
C GLY A 56 11.10 9.51 9.40
N LYS A 57 12.01 10.49 9.53
CA LYS A 57 13.45 10.21 9.56
C LYS A 57 13.81 9.35 10.77
N VAL A 58 14.75 8.43 10.57
CA VAL A 58 15.50 7.83 11.67
C VAL A 58 16.49 8.91 12.13
N ALA A 59 16.39 9.31 13.40
CA ALA A 59 17.28 10.30 14.00
C ALA A 59 18.62 9.67 14.38
#